data_AF-H3AW38-F1
#
_entry.id   AF-H3AW38-F1
#
_cell.length_a   1.000
_cell.length_b   1.000
_cell.length_c   1.000
_cell.angle_alpha   90.00
_cell.angle_beta   90.00
_cell.angle_gamma   90.00
#
_symmetry.space_group_name_H-M   'P 1'
#
loop_
_entity.id
_entity.type
_entity.pdbx_description
1 polymer ?
#
loop_
_entity_poly.entity_id
_entity_poly.type
_entity_poly.pdbx_seq_one_letter_code
_entity_poly.pdbx_strand_id
1 'polypeptide(L)'
;SSSVPQVLKSCTQFVEQHGVVDGIYRLSGVSSNIQKLRQEFDTERIPDLNKDLYLQDIHCVSSLCKAYFRELPNPLLTYQLYDKFAEAVSIQLEEERLVKIKEVLKELPIPHYRTLEFLMRHLVHMASYSLETSMHARNLAIVWAPNLLRSKDIEASGFNGTAAFMEVRVQSIVVEFVLTHVEQLFGNALLSGWENDIGKKCVSSPSTPPTNVDDGYFRSIPCNVPSMLNMGDGPPPMRPYHTIIELSDQ
;
A
#
# COMPACT_ATOMS: atom_id res chain seq x y z
N SER A 1 8.59 -21.92 6.29
CA SER A 1 9.35 -20.64 6.44
C SER A 1 8.46 -19.49 6.00
N SER A 2 8.18 -18.52 6.87
CA SER A 2 7.28 -17.40 6.58
C SER A 2 7.99 -16.25 5.86
N SER A 3 8.05 -16.35 4.53
CA SER A 3 8.47 -15.27 3.63
C SER A 3 7.30 -14.35 3.28
N VAL A 4 7.62 -13.10 2.91
CA VAL A 4 6.63 -12.13 2.39
C VAL A 4 5.96 -12.68 1.12
N PRO A 5 4.62 -12.53 0.95
CA PRO A 5 3.88 -13.01 -0.21
C PRO A 5 4.43 -12.54 -1.56
N GLN A 6 4.42 -13.44 -2.55
CA GLN A 6 4.98 -13.15 -3.87
C GLN A 6 4.16 -12.09 -4.65
N VAL A 7 2.84 -12.08 -4.49
CA VAL A 7 1.95 -11.05 -5.07
C VAL A 7 2.38 -9.65 -4.61
N LEU A 8 2.65 -9.48 -3.31
CA LEU A 8 3.12 -8.20 -2.77
C LEU A 8 4.46 -7.81 -3.41
N LYS A 9 5.47 -8.67 -3.36
CA LYS A 9 6.82 -8.38 -3.90
C LYS A 9 6.79 -7.97 -5.37
N SER A 10 6.14 -8.77 -6.22
CA SER A 10 6.08 -8.51 -7.66
C SER A 10 5.36 -7.19 -7.95
N CYS A 11 4.25 -6.93 -7.25
CA CYS A 11 3.52 -5.67 -7.42
C CYS A 11 4.26 -4.45 -6.88
N THR A 12 4.94 -4.52 -5.72
CA THR A 12 5.70 -3.37 -5.18
C THR A 12 6.93 -3.08 -6.01
N GLN A 13 7.67 -4.11 -6.44
CA GLN A 13 8.85 -3.94 -7.31
C GLN A 13 8.48 -3.24 -8.62
N PHE A 14 7.35 -3.63 -9.24
CA PHE A 14 6.84 -2.95 -10.43
C PHE A 14 6.41 -1.50 -10.15
N VAL A 15 5.76 -1.24 -9.00
CA VAL A 15 5.34 0.12 -8.60
C VAL A 15 6.54 1.00 -8.22
N GLU A 16 7.63 0.45 -7.69
CA GLU A 16 8.89 1.17 -7.46
C GLU A 16 9.60 1.52 -8.79
N GLN A 17 9.51 0.65 -9.80
CA GLN A 17 10.15 0.84 -11.10
C GLN A 17 9.35 1.72 -12.07
N HIS A 18 8.01 1.70 -12.00
CA HIS A 18 7.12 2.35 -12.97
C HIS A 18 5.98 3.17 -12.34
N GLY A 19 5.77 3.09 -11.02
CA GLY A 19 4.62 3.67 -10.33
C GLY A 19 4.78 5.11 -9.85
N VAL A 20 5.82 5.83 -10.25
CA VAL A 20 5.97 7.27 -10.02
C VAL A 20 5.08 8.05 -11.00
N VAL A 21 3.75 7.94 -10.79
CA VAL A 21 2.68 8.53 -11.59
C VAL A 21 1.60 9.13 -10.69
N ASP A 22 0.85 10.13 -11.17
CA ASP A 22 -0.21 10.76 -10.37
C ASP A 22 -1.24 9.72 -9.87
N GLY A 23 -1.60 9.83 -8.60
CA GLY A 23 -2.61 9.00 -7.98
C GLY A 23 -2.27 7.51 -7.93
N ILE A 24 -1.00 7.12 -7.91
CA ILE A 24 -0.61 5.73 -7.63
C ILE A 24 -1.29 5.23 -6.34
N TYR A 25 -1.79 4.00 -6.36
CA TYR A 25 -2.73 3.44 -5.38
C TYR A 25 -4.10 4.16 -5.22
N ARG A 26 -4.23 5.47 -5.39
CA ARG A 26 -5.52 6.20 -5.35
C ARG A 26 -6.42 5.82 -6.53
N LEU A 27 -5.89 5.87 -7.74
CA LEU A 27 -6.60 5.53 -8.96
C LEU A 27 -6.72 4.01 -9.12
N SER A 28 -7.68 3.59 -9.93
CA SER A 28 -7.93 2.19 -10.28
C SER A 28 -7.57 1.95 -11.73
N GLY A 29 -6.91 0.82 -12.01
CA GLY A 29 -6.66 0.38 -13.38
C GLY A 29 -7.89 -0.23 -14.04
N VAL A 30 -7.76 -0.64 -15.30
CA VAL A 30 -8.87 -1.21 -16.06
C VAL A 30 -9.24 -2.59 -15.50
N SER A 31 -10.51 -2.80 -15.18
CA SER A 31 -11.01 -4.02 -14.52
C SER A 31 -10.63 -5.32 -15.24
N SER A 32 -10.61 -5.33 -16.58
CA SER A 32 -10.17 -6.48 -17.37
C SER A 32 -8.70 -6.83 -17.16
N ASN A 33 -7.84 -5.81 -17.03
CA ASN A 33 -6.40 -5.99 -16.82
C ASN A 33 -6.11 -6.50 -15.41
N ILE A 34 -6.84 -5.99 -14.41
CA ILE A 34 -6.79 -6.49 -13.02
C ILE A 34 -7.19 -7.97 -12.96
N GLN A 35 -8.27 -8.36 -13.64
CA GLN A 35 -8.73 -9.76 -13.64
C GLN A 35 -7.82 -10.69 -14.46
N LYS A 36 -7.23 -10.21 -15.56
CA LYS A 36 -6.22 -10.98 -16.30
C LYS A 36 -4.98 -11.20 -15.44
N LEU A 37 -4.43 -10.16 -14.83
CA LEU A 37 -3.22 -10.28 -14.01
C LEU A 37 -3.44 -11.19 -12.80
N ARG A 38 -4.63 -11.17 -12.20
CA ARG A 38 -5.03 -12.14 -11.17
C ARG A 38 -4.90 -13.58 -11.67
N GLN A 39 -5.48 -13.89 -12.84
CA GLN A 39 -5.40 -15.23 -13.43
C GLN A 39 -3.96 -15.64 -13.74
N GLU A 40 -3.10 -14.71 -14.16
CA GLU A 40 -1.67 -14.97 -14.37
C GLU A 40 -0.95 -15.26 -13.03
N PHE A 41 -1.25 -14.56 -11.93
CA PHE A 41 -0.75 -14.93 -10.58
C PHE A 41 -1.26 -16.30 -10.10
N ASP A 42 -2.55 -16.61 -10.31
CA ASP A 42 -3.18 -17.87 -9.89
C ASP A 42 -2.59 -19.11 -10.64
N THR A 43 -2.00 -18.90 -11.82
CA THR A 43 -1.50 -19.98 -12.70
C THR A 43 0.02 -20.02 -12.84
N GLU A 44 0.68 -18.88 -13.06
CA GLU A 44 2.13 -18.79 -13.33
C GLU A 44 2.97 -18.62 -12.04
N ARG A 45 2.34 -18.32 -10.89
CA ARG A 45 2.93 -17.94 -9.59
C ARG A 45 3.73 -16.63 -9.57
N ILE A 46 4.44 -16.31 -10.65
CA ILE A 46 5.14 -15.05 -10.90
C ILE A 46 4.82 -14.62 -12.34
N PRO A 47 3.84 -13.75 -12.57
CA PRO A 47 3.54 -13.26 -13.90
C PRO A 47 4.63 -12.29 -14.36
N ASP A 48 4.92 -12.29 -15.66
CA ASP A 48 5.74 -11.24 -16.25
C ASP A 48 4.95 -9.92 -16.31
N LEU A 49 5.39 -8.95 -15.51
CA LEU A 49 4.80 -7.61 -15.42
C LEU A 49 5.33 -6.63 -16.49
N ASN A 50 6.35 -7.01 -17.26
CA ASN A 50 6.94 -6.16 -18.30
C ASN A 50 6.13 -6.15 -19.62
N LYS A 51 5.05 -6.93 -19.69
CA LYS A 51 4.10 -6.93 -20.82
C LYS A 51 3.54 -5.52 -21.02
N ASP A 52 3.52 -5.03 -22.27
CA ASP A 52 3.02 -3.68 -22.64
C ASP A 52 1.68 -3.32 -21.99
N LEU A 53 0.78 -4.30 -21.87
CA LEU A 53 -0.53 -4.19 -21.24
C LEU A 53 -0.49 -3.59 -19.81
N TYR A 54 0.53 -3.93 -19.03
CA TYR A 54 0.68 -3.48 -17.64
C TYR A 54 1.51 -2.21 -17.54
N LEU A 55 2.47 -2.01 -18.45
CA LEU A 55 3.19 -0.74 -18.59
C LEU A 55 2.28 0.42 -19.04
N GLN A 56 1.24 0.12 -19.82
CA GLN A 56 0.21 1.08 -20.23
C GLN A 56 -0.91 1.28 -19.19
N ASP A 57 -1.04 0.38 -18.20
CA ASP A 57 -2.04 0.43 -17.13
C ASP A 57 -1.40 0.10 -15.77
N ILE A 58 -0.44 0.94 -15.37
CA ILE A 58 0.30 0.81 -14.10
C ILE A 58 -0.65 0.74 -12.88
N HIS A 59 -1.81 1.39 -12.99
CA HIS A 59 -2.83 1.36 -11.95
C HIS A 59 -3.46 -0.03 -11.76
N CYS A 60 -3.48 -0.93 -12.76
CA CYS A 60 -4.02 -2.28 -12.56
C CYS A 60 -3.18 -3.12 -11.60
N VAL A 61 -1.85 -3.01 -11.68
CA VAL A 61 -0.91 -3.71 -10.78
C VAL A 61 -1.06 -3.19 -9.35
N SER A 62 -1.13 -1.86 -9.17
CA SER A 62 -1.37 -1.27 -7.84
C SER A 62 -2.77 -1.59 -7.29
N SER A 63 -3.76 -1.79 -8.17
CA SER A 63 -5.13 -2.19 -7.80
C SER A 63 -5.22 -3.65 -7.37
N LEU A 64 -4.54 -4.57 -8.07
CA LEU A 64 -4.46 -5.97 -7.67
C LEU A 64 -3.69 -6.13 -6.35
N CYS A 65 -2.63 -5.35 -6.14
CA CYS A 65 -1.88 -5.34 -4.88
C CYS A 65 -2.78 -5.00 -3.68
N LYS A 66 -3.59 -3.93 -3.76
CA LYS A 66 -4.61 -3.62 -2.74
C LYS A 66 -5.64 -4.74 -2.59
N ALA A 67 -6.08 -5.32 -3.72
CA ALA A 67 -7.11 -6.36 -3.75
C ALA A 67 -6.71 -7.62 -2.98
N TYR A 68 -5.47 -8.07 -3.15
CA TYR A 68 -4.90 -9.20 -2.43
C TYR A 68 -5.12 -9.10 -0.90
N PHE A 69 -4.84 -7.95 -0.28
CA PHE A 69 -5.01 -7.75 1.16
C PHE A 69 -6.47 -7.67 1.60
N ARG A 70 -7.31 -6.95 0.83
CA ARG A 70 -8.74 -6.82 1.10
C ARG A 70 -9.44 -8.18 1.08
N GLU A 71 -8.96 -9.10 0.25
CA GLU A 71 -9.53 -10.43 0.03
C GLU A 71 -8.94 -11.51 0.96
N LEU A 72 -8.02 -11.15 1.87
CA LEU A 72 -7.52 -12.07 2.91
C LEU A 72 -8.66 -12.47 3.88
N PRO A 73 -8.82 -13.78 4.19
CA PRO A 73 -9.84 -14.27 5.14
C PRO A 73 -9.73 -13.72 6.57
N ASN A 74 -8.55 -13.24 6.95
CA ASN A 74 -8.30 -12.43 8.15
C ASN A 74 -7.45 -11.23 7.67
N PRO A 75 -7.83 -9.96 7.90
CA PRO A 75 -7.07 -8.81 7.41
C PRO A 75 -5.61 -8.81 7.91
N LEU A 76 -4.74 -8.02 7.28
CA LEU A 76 -3.31 -8.02 7.61
C LEU A 76 -3.06 -7.66 9.08
N LEU A 77 -3.79 -6.67 9.63
CA LEU A 77 -3.71 -6.30 11.04
C LEU A 77 -4.59 -7.18 11.96
N THR A 78 -5.25 -8.19 11.38
CA THR A 78 -6.17 -9.17 12.01
C THR A 78 -7.45 -8.60 12.62
N TYR A 79 -8.52 -9.39 12.60
CA TYR A 79 -9.74 -9.06 13.34
C TYR A 79 -9.51 -9.08 14.87
N GLN A 80 -8.62 -9.94 15.36
CA GLN A 80 -8.38 -10.17 16.79
C GLN A 80 -7.69 -8.98 17.49
N LEU A 81 -6.98 -8.14 16.74
CA LEU A 81 -6.26 -6.97 17.27
C LEU A 81 -6.94 -5.65 16.90
N TYR A 82 -8.09 -5.67 16.21
CA TYR A 82 -8.78 -4.47 15.73
C TYR A 82 -9.01 -3.45 16.85
N ASP A 83 -9.64 -3.87 17.94
CA ASP A 83 -9.98 -2.98 19.06
C ASP A 83 -8.72 -2.48 19.77
N LYS A 84 -7.68 -3.31 19.89
CA LYS A 84 -6.38 -2.91 20.47
C LYS A 84 -5.69 -1.82 19.64
N PHE A 85 -5.79 -1.87 18.31
CA PHE A 85 -5.30 -0.80 17.43
C PHE A 85 -6.16 0.47 17.58
N ALA A 86 -7.48 0.34 17.67
CA ALA A 86 -8.40 1.46 17.86
C ALA A 86 -8.20 2.18 19.21
N GLU A 87 -8.07 1.41 20.30
CA GLU A 87 -7.67 1.89 21.63
C GLU A 87 -6.32 2.61 21.58
N ALA A 88 -5.30 1.99 20.97
CA ALA A 88 -3.97 2.57 20.91
C ALA A 88 -3.96 3.95 20.23
N VAL A 89 -4.65 4.13 19.09
CA VAL A 89 -4.70 5.46 18.42
C VAL A 89 -5.56 6.50 19.14
N SER A 90 -6.42 6.08 20.08
CA SER A 90 -7.17 7.01 20.94
C SER A 90 -6.31 7.69 22.02
N ILE A 91 -5.13 7.13 22.31
CA ILE A 91 -4.15 7.72 23.22
C ILE A 91 -3.68 9.07 22.65
N GLN A 92 -3.70 10.11 23.48
CA GLN A 92 -3.44 11.48 23.05
C GLN A 92 -1.95 11.82 22.93
N LEU A 93 -1.10 11.21 23.77
CA LEU A 93 0.35 11.40 23.74
C LEU A 93 0.99 10.47 22.72
N GLU A 94 1.77 11.04 21.79
CA GLU A 94 2.37 10.31 20.67
C GLU A 94 3.34 9.21 21.12
N GLU A 95 4.16 9.47 22.13
CA GLU A 95 5.08 8.47 22.71
C GLU A 95 4.34 7.29 23.35
N GLU A 96 3.24 7.53 24.06
CA GLU A 96 2.42 6.48 24.67
C GLU A 96 1.68 5.67 23.59
N ARG A 97 1.17 6.35 22.54
CA ARG A 97 0.59 5.71 21.35
C ARG A 97 1.64 4.85 20.63
N LEU A 98 2.85 5.35 20.47
CA LEU A 98 3.97 4.64 19.83
C LEU A 98 4.33 3.36 20.60
N VAL A 99 4.46 3.45 21.93
CA VAL A 99 4.65 2.29 22.82
C VAL A 99 3.49 1.31 22.65
N LYS A 100 2.24 1.77 22.70
CA LYS A 100 1.07 0.87 22.63
C LYS A 100 0.93 0.18 21.29
N ILE A 101 1.08 0.89 20.18
CA ILE A 101 1.10 0.29 18.83
C ILE A 101 2.23 -0.75 18.73
N LYS A 102 3.40 -0.48 19.32
CA LYS A 102 4.54 -1.41 19.35
C LYS A 102 4.34 -2.60 20.29
N GLU A 103 3.37 -2.57 21.22
CA GLU A 103 2.87 -3.77 21.91
C GLU A 103 1.97 -4.59 20.99
N VAL A 104 0.92 -3.98 20.43
CA VAL A 104 -0.07 -4.68 19.59
C VAL A 104 0.57 -5.32 18.36
N LEU A 105 1.56 -4.67 17.75
CA LEU A 105 2.32 -5.25 16.63
C LEU A 105 3.08 -6.53 17.01
N LYS A 106 3.48 -6.73 18.27
CA LYS A 106 4.14 -7.98 18.72
C LYS A 106 3.16 -9.15 18.86
N GLU A 107 1.87 -8.87 18.95
CA GLU A 107 0.82 -9.89 18.98
C GLU A 107 0.43 -10.39 17.57
N LEU A 108 0.88 -9.71 16.51
CA LEU A 108 0.66 -10.17 15.13
C LEU A 108 1.38 -11.51 14.88
N PRO A 109 0.74 -12.46 14.18
CA PRO A 109 1.45 -13.64 13.65
C PRO A 109 2.67 -13.22 12.83
N ILE A 110 3.80 -13.92 12.98
CA ILE A 110 5.07 -13.59 12.28
C ILE A 110 4.91 -13.34 10.76
N PRO A 111 4.08 -14.09 10.00
CA PRO A 111 3.82 -13.78 8.58
C PRO A 111 3.16 -12.41 8.37
N HIS A 112 2.21 -12.03 9.23
CA HIS A 112 1.50 -10.75 9.18
C HIS A 112 2.45 -9.59 9.50
N TYR A 113 3.22 -9.69 10.60
CA TYR A 113 4.21 -8.67 10.98
C TYR A 113 5.21 -8.37 9.86
N ARG A 114 5.83 -9.41 9.28
CA ARG A 114 6.82 -9.25 8.19
C ARG A 114 6.21 -8.67 6.92
N THR A 115 4.98 -9.06 6.60
CA THR A 115 4.26 -8.56 5.42
C THR A 115 3.85 -7.10 5.60
N LEU A 116 3.46 -6.72 6.82
CA LEU A 116 3.18 -5.33 7.19
C LEU A 116 4.44 -4.46 7.12
N GLU A 117 5.56 -4.88 7.72
CA GLU A 117 6.81 -4.12 7.65
C GLU A 117 7.23 -3.86 6.19
N PHE A 118 7.23 -4.91 5.36
CA PHE A 118 7.59 -4.79 3.95
C PHE A 118 6.68 -3.82 3.19
N LEU A 119 5.35 -3.92 3.39
CA LEU A 119 4.39 -3.00 2.78
C LEU A 119 4.59 -1.56 3.28
N MET A 120 4.79 -1.35 4.58
CA MET A 120 4.96 0.00 5.15
C MET A 120 6.25 0.65 4.67
N ARG A 121 7.37 -0.10 4.57
CA ARG A 121 8.63 0.39 3.99
C ARG A 121 8.46 0.80 2.51
N HIS A 122 7.77 -0.02 1.72
CA HIS A 122 7.41 0.35 0.34
C HIS A 122 6.56 1.65 0.28
N LEU A 123 5.56 1.79 1.15
CA LEU A 123 4.70 2.98 1.15
C LEU A 123 5.41 4.24 1.65
N VAL A 124 6.40 4.14 2.54
CA VAL A 124 7.30 5.25 2.88
C VAL A 124 8.13 5.67 1.66
N HIS A 125 8.66 4.70 0.90
CA HIS A 125 9.40 4.99 -0.33
C HIS A 125 8.52 5.71 -1.37
N MET A 126 7.31 5.20 -1.65
CA MET A 126 6.38 5.86 -2.58
C MET A 126 5.91 7.25 -2.08
N ALA A 127 5.77 7.45 -0.77
CA ALA A 127 5.44 8.76 -0.19
C ALA A 127 6.53 9.82 -0.40
N SER A 128 7.78 9.41 -0.66
CA SER A 128 8.87 10.35 -0.96
C SER A 128 8.68 11.06 -2.31
N TYR A 129 8.07 10.37 -3.29
CA TYR A 129 7.65 10.90 -4.59
C TYR A 129 6.27 11.60 -4.55
N SER A 130 5.91 12.22 -3.43
CA SER A 130 4.57 12.81 -3.26
C SER A 130 4.34 14.10 -4.07
N LEU A 131 5.41 14.70 -4.62
CA LEU A 131 5.33 15.85 -5.52
C LEU A 131 4.91 15.44 -6.94
N GLU A 132 5.37 14.28 -7.41
CA GLU A 132 5.08 13.70 -8.71
C GLU A 132 3.78 12.87 -8.69
N THR A 133 3.52 12.17 -7.59
CA THR A 133 2.39 11.24 -7.47
C THR A 133 1.14 11.85 -6.85
N SER A 134 1.20 13.04 -6.26
CA SER A 134 0.15 13.61 -5.38
C SER A 134 -0.21 12.75 -4.16
N MET A 135 0.62 11.77 -3.78
CA MET A 135 0.30 10.73 -2.80
C MET A 135 1.24 10.74 -1.58
N HIS A 136 1.15 11.79 -0.76
CA HIS A 136 1.78 11.83 0.56
C HIS A 136 1.23 10.76 1.51
N ALA A 137 1.97 10.46 2.59
CA ALA A 137 1.67 9.37 3.54
C ALA A 137 0.20 9.27 3.97
N ARG A 138 -0.44 10.38 4.38
CA ARG A 138 -1.89 10.39 4.72
C ARG A 138 -2.82 9.92 3.58
N ASN A 139 -2.54 10.29 2.33
CA ASN A 139 -3.37 9.85 1.19
C ASN A 139 -3.19 8.35 0.93
N LEU A 140 -1.95 7.85 1.04
CA LEU A 140 -1.68 6.41 0.96
C LEU A 140 -2.36 5.66 2.10
N ALA A 141 -2.30 6.17 3.34
CA ALA A 141 -2.94 5.58 4.50
C ALA A 141 -4.47 5.46 4.35
N ILE A 142 -5.15 6.52 3.92
CA ILE A 142 -6.61 6.52 3.66
C ILE A 142 -6.97 5.47 2.60
N VAL A 143 -6.17 5.36 1.54
CA VAL A 143 -6.37 4.38 0.45
C VAL A 143 -6.13 2.94 0.92
N TRP A 144 -5.12 2.72 1.77
CA TRP A 144 -4.71 1.39 2.20
C TRP A 144 -5.52 0.84 3.37
N ALA A 145 -5.90 1.68 4.33
CA ALA A 145 -6.69 1.38 5.52
C ALA A 145 -7.77 0.29 5.35
N PRO A 146 -8.79 0.43 4.48
CA PRO A 146 -9.87 -0.55 4.34
C PRO A 146 -9.44 -1.90 3.72
N ASN A 147 -8.20 -1.99 3.21
CA ASN A 147 -7.62 -3.25 2.72
C ASN A 147 -6.78 -3.96 3.81
N LEU A 148 -6.37 -3.25 4.87
CA LEU A 148 -5.44 -3.75 5.90
C LEU A 148 -6.09 -4.00 7.28
N LEU A 149 -7.17 -3.29 7.60
CA LEU A 149 -7.87 -3.34 8.89
C LEU A 149 -9.39 -3.32 8.67
N ARG A 150 -10.15 -4.19 9.35
CA ARG A 150 -11.62 -4.30 9.26
C ARG A 150 -12.20 -4.79 10.58
N SER A 151 -13.37 -4.30 11.01
CA SER A 151 -14.09 -4.81 12.19
C SER A 151 -15.14 -5.86 11.83
N LYS A 152 -15.16 -7.00 12.54
CA LYS A 152 -16.19 -8.04 12.35
C LYS A 152 -17.60 -7.53 12.68
N ASP A 153 -17.72 -6.72 13.73
CA ASP A 153 -19.03 -6.28 14.21
C ASP A 153 -19.68 -5.31 13.23
N ILE A 154 -18.88 -4.56 12.46
CA ILE A 154 -19.36 -3.61 11.45
C ILE A 154 -19.60 -4.32 10.11
N GLU A 155 -18.75 -5.28 9.72
CA GLU A 155 -19.03 -6.22 8.61
C GLU A 155 -20.33 -7.00 8.84
N ALA A 156 -20.61 -7.45 10.06
CA ALA A 156 -21.78 -8.27 10.40
C ALA A 156 -23.07 -7.46 10.62
N SER A 157 -22.99 -6.23 11.14
CA SER A 157 -24.16 -5.37 11.39
C SER A 157 -24.61 -4.56 10.17
N GLY A 158 -23.73 -4.38 9.17
CA GLY A 158 -24.05 -3.62 7.95
C GLY A 158 -24.34 -2.13 8.20
N PHE A 159 -23.75 -1.55 9.26
CA PHE A 159 -24.08 -0.20 9.72
C PHE A 159 -23.93 0.88 8.63
N ASN A 160 -25.07 1.44 8.21
CA ASN A 160 -25.18 2.52 7.25
C ASN A 160 -25.47 3.86 7.96
N GLY A 161 -24.46 4.36 8.69
CA GLY A 161 -24.54 5.61 9.47
C GLY A 161 -23.22 6.00 10.13
N THR A 162 -23.30 6.85 11.17
CA THR A 162 -22.13 7.47 11.84
C THR A 162 -21.07 6.47 12.32
N ALA A 163 -21.45 5.24 12.67
CA ALA A 163 -20.53 4.18 13.08
C ALA A 163 -19.50 3.84 11.99
N ALA A 164 -19.94 3.64 10.73
CA ALA A 164 -19.04 3.35 9.61
C ALA A 164 -18.11 4.52 9.27
N PHE A 165 -18.59 5.77 9.37
CA PHE A 165 -17.74 6.95 9.21
C PHE A 165 -16.66 7.06 10.30
N MET A 166 -16.99 6.66 11.54
CA MET A 166 -16.00 6.59 12.62
C MET A 166 -15.02 5.43 12.42
N GLU A 167 -15.46 4.28 11.90
CA GLU A 167 -14.57 3.15 11.56
C GLU A 167 -13.54 3.54 10.50
N VAL A 168 -13.98 4.07 9.35
CA VAL A 168 -13.08 4.50 8.25
C VAL A 168 -12.05 5.52 8.75
N ARG A 169 -12.44 6.42 9.67
CA ARG A 169 -11.52 7.36 10.32
C ARG A 169 -10.51 6.65 11.22
N VAL A 170 -10.94 5.69 12.06
CA VAL A 170 -10.05 4.90 12.93
C VAL A 170 -9.07 4.07 12.10
N GLN A 171 -9.53 3.33 11.09
CA GLN A 171 -8.68 2.56 10.18
C GLN A 171 -7.62 3.46 9.51
N SER A 172 -8.03 4.65 9.04
CA SER A 172 -7.12 5.63 8.43
C SER A 172 -6.05 6.13 9.40
N ILE A 173 -6.42 6.44 10.65
CA ILE A 173 -5.47 6.91 11.68
C ILE A 173 -4.49 5.79 12.08
N VAL A 174 -4.96 4.54 12.22
CA VAL A 174 -4.09 3.38 12.50
C VAL A 174 -3.02 3.22 11.42
N VAL A 175 -3.41 3.22 10.14
CA VAL A 175 -2.45 3.05 9.05
C VAL A 175 -1.60 4.29 8.85
N GLU A 176 -2.12 5.51 9.03
CA GLU A 176 -1.31 6.74 8.96
C GLU A 176 -0.23 6.74 10.04
N PHE A 177 -0.57 6.36 11.27
CA PHE A 177 0.37 6.34 12.38
C PHE A 177 1.47 5.28 12.19
N VAL A 178 1.11 4.06 11.77
CA VAL A 178 2.10 3.01 11.47
C VAL A 178 3.02 3.41 10.30
N LEU A 179 2.46 4.09 9.28
CA LEU A 179 3.21 4.55 8.11
C LEU A 179 4.15 5.72 8.41
N THR A 180 3.82 6.62 9.35
CA THR A 180 4.69 7.73 9.74
C THR A 180 5.77 7.34 10.76
N HIS A 181 5.63 6.19 11.42
CA HIS A 181 6.53 5.72 12.49
C HIS A 181 7.30 4.44 12.14
N VAL A 182 7.53 4.15 10.86
CA VAL A 182 8.11 2.88 10.40
C VAL A 182 9.45 2.56 11.06
N GLU A 183 10.39 3.50 11.15
CA GLU A 183 11.68 3.21 11.79
C GLU A 183 11.58 3.07 13.31
N GLN A 184 10.71 3.84 13.97
CA GLN A 184 10.47 3.73 15.40
C GLN A 184 9.78 2.40 15.77
N LEU A 185 8.92 1.87 14.89
CA LEU A 185 8.18 0.62 15.10
C LEU A 185 9.00 -0.62 14.71
N PHE A 186 9.65 -0.60 13.54
CA PHE A 186 10.30 -1.75 12.91
C PHE A 186 11.84 -1.69 12.87
N GLY A 187 12.46 -0.50 12.94
CA GLY A 187 13.91 -0.31 12.70
C GLY A 187 14.87 -1.05 13.65
N ASN A 188 14.37 -1.59 14.77
CA ASN A 188 15.17 -2.43 15.69
C ASN A 188 15.07 -3.95 15.38
N ALA A 189 14.41 -4.36 14.30
CA ALA A 189 14.13 -5.76 13.97
C ALA A 189 14.91 -6.27 12.74
N LEU A 190 16.11 -6.82 12.99
CA LEU A 190 16.79 -7.80 12.12
C LEU A 190 17.21 -7.36 10.69
N LEU A 191 17.48 -6.07 10.44
CA LEU A 191 18.10 -5.61 9.17
C LEU A 191 19.62 -5.86 9.06
N SER A 192 20.12 -6.97 9.61
CA SER A 192 21.51 -7.44 9.41
C SER A 192 21.70 -8.32 8.16
N GLY A 193 20.65 -8.55 7.37
CA GLY A 193 20.61 -9.56 6.31
C GLY A 193 20.44 -9.06 4.86
N TRP A 194 20.53 -7.74 4.60
CA TRP A 194 20.09 -7.17 3.30
C TRP A 194 21.15 -6.35 2.52
N GLU A 195 22.27 -5.95 3.12
CA GLU A 195 23.25 -5.05 2.46
C GLU A 195 24.20 -5.74 1.45
N ASN A 196 24.12 -7.06 1.27
CA ASN A 196 25.18 -7.84 0.61
C ASN A 196 25.02 -8.11 -0.90
N ASP A 197 24.06 -7.50 -1.60
CA ASP A 197 23.89 -7.73 -3.05
C ASP A 197 23.53 -6.49 -3.91
N ILE A 198 23.92 -5.29 -3.47
CA ILE A 198 23.97 -4.10 -4.35
C ILE A 198 25.42 -3.60 -4.41
N GLY A 199 26.13 -4.08 -5.43
CA GLY A 199 27.59 -3.92 -5.58
C GLY A 199 28.06 -2.50 -5.87
N LYS A 200 28.54 -1.81 -4.82
CA LYS A 200 29.63 -0.81 -4.80
C LYS A 200 30.17 -0.34 -6.18
N LYS A 201 29.79 0.87 -6.60
CA LYS A 201 30.66 1.73 -7.43
C LYS A 201 30.66 3.19 -6.94
N CYS A 202 31.72 3.52 -6.21
CA CYS A 202 32.20 4.89 -5.99
C CYS A 202 32.68 5.50 -7.35
N VAL A 203 33.01 6.79 -7.51
CA VAL A 203 33.34 7.88 -6.56
C VAL A 203 32.97 9.25 -7.17
N SER A 204 32.89 10.29 -6.33
CA SER A 204 33.29 11.71 -6.57
C SER A 204 32.62 12.59 -7.64
N SER A 205 32.03 13.70 -7.16
CA SER A 205 31.91 15.00 -7.87
C SER A 205 33.29 15.69 -8.03
N PRO A 206 33.44 16.74 -8.86
CA PRO A 206 33.30 18.11 -8.31
C PRO A 206 32.88 19.27 -9.27
N SER A 207 32.40 20.37 -8.67
CA SER A 207 32.50 21.80 -9.09
C SER A 207 31.77 22.36 -10.35
N THR A 208 31.32 23.62 -10.19
CA THR A 208 30.64 24.57 -11.13
C THR A 208 31.15 26.00 -10.83
N PRO A 209 30.70 27.10 -11.48
CA PRO A 209 29.84 27.31 -12.68
C PRO A 209 30.75 27.80 -13.85
N PRO A 210 30.57 28.90 -14.66
CA PRO A 210 29.50 29.89 -14.96
C PRO A 210 28.96 29.72 -16.43
N THR A 211 28.29 30.63 -17.18
CA THR A 211 27.99 32.09 -17.07
C THR A 211 26.75 32.49 -17.92
N ASN A 212 25.83 33.30 -17.37
CA ASN A 212 24.92 34.33 -17.98
C ASN A 212 24.02 34.11 -19.23
N VAL A 213 23.05 35.05 -19.37
CA VAL A 213 22.13 35.45 -20.48
C VAL A 213 20.95 34.53 -20.88
N ASP A 214 19.76 35.03 -21.26
CA ASP A 214 19.01 36.28 -20.93
C ASP A 214 17.50 36.15 -21.32
N ASP A 215 16.65 37.03 -20.78
CA ASP A 215 15.23 37.45 -21.07
C ASP A 215 14.24 36.64 -21.98
N GLY A 216 12.91 36.68 -21.72
CA GLY A 216 11.96 35.97 -22.62
C GLY A 216 10.42 35.85 -22.43
N TYR A 217 9.69 36.82 -21.83
CA TYR A 217 8.22 37.06 -22.03
C TYR A 217 7.10 36.05 -21.59
N PHE A 218 5.92 36.63 -21.31
CA PHE A 218 4.63 35.98 -20.94
C PHE A 218 3.78 35.52 -22.14
N ARG A 219 3.01 34.42 -21.98
CA ARG A 219 1.58 34.36 -22.39
C ARG A 219 0.80 33.20 -21.73
N SER A 220 -0.54 33.27 -21.75
CA SER A 220 -1.41 32.43 -20.92
C SER A 220 -2.67 31.93 -21.66
N ILE A 221 -3.06 30.66 -21.42
CA ILE A 221 -4.45 30.13 -21.39
C ILE A 221 -5.20 30.07 -22.77
N PRO A 222 -6.20 29.18 -23.00
CA PRO A 222 -6.83 28.17 -22.13
C PRO A 222 -6.70 26.70 -22.59
N CYS A 223 -7.10 25.77 -21.71
CA CYS A 223 -7.47 24.38 -22.05
C CYS A 223 -8.99 24.25 -22.21
N ASN A 224 -9.46 23.38 -23.12
CA ASN A 224 -10.88 23.03 -23.29
C ASN A 224 -11.19 21.67 -22.68
N VAL A 225 -12.43 21.49 -22.22
CA VAL A 225 -12.96 20.24 -21.64
C VAL A 225 -14.28 19.87 -22.31
N PRO A 226 -14.51 18.59 -22.64
CA PRO A 226 -15.87 18.03 -22.74
C PRO A 226 -16.08 16.86 -21.77
N SER A 227 -17.23 16.86 -21.11
CA SER A 227 -17.67 15.80 -20.19
C SER A 227 -18.30 14.61 -20.93
N MET A 228 -18.30 13.43 -20.30
CA MET A 228 -19.52 12.73 -19.85
C MET A 228 -19.19 11.36 -19.24
N LEU A 229 -19.90 10.98 -18.18
CA LEU A 229 -19.93 9.64 -17.61
C LEU A 229 -21.20 8.91 -18.07
N ASN A 230 -21.19 7.58 -18.07
CA ASN A 230 -22.42 6.81 -17.90
C ASN A 230 -22.17 5.56 -17.05
N MET A 231 -23.22 5.01 -16.44
CA MET A 231 -23.10 4.14 -15.26
C MET A 231 -23.90 2.84 -15.42
N GLY A 232 -23.28 1.72 -15.02
CA GLY A 232 -23.98 0.45 -14.77
C GLY A 232 -23.58 -0.70 -15.69
N ASP A 233 -22.62 -1.51 -15.24
CA ASP A 233 -22.73 -2.98 -15.28
C ASP A 233 -21.69 -3.59 -14.32
N GLY A 234 -22.16 -4.32 -13.30
CA GLY A 234 -21.32 -4.91 -12.25
C GLY A 234 -21.27 -6.44 -12.39
N PRO A 235 -20.09 -7.07 -12.51
CA PRO A 235 -20.01 -8.52 -12.64
C PRO A 235 -20.43 -9.24 -11.34
N PRO A 236 -21.01 -10.45 -11.43
CA PRO A 236 -21.51 -11.19 -10.27
C PRO A 236 -20.38 -11.69 -9.35
N PRO A 237 -20.66 -11.93 -8.05
CA PRO A 237 -19.66 -12.33 -7.07
C PRO A 237 -19.07 -13.73 -7.33
N MET A 238 -17.77 -13.86 -7.14
CA MET A 238 -17.02 -15.11 -7.34
C MET A 238 -16.91 -15.95 -6.05
N ARG A 239 -16.52 -17.22 -6.18
CA ARG A 239 -16.46 -18.20 -5.08
C ARG A 239 -15.23 -18.02 -4.16
N PRO A 240 -15.26 -18.52 -2.91
CA PRO A 240 -14.12 -18.43 -1.99
C PRO A 240 -12.89 -19.21 -2.48
N TYR A 241 -11.71 -18.59 -2.34
CA TYR A 241 -10.42 -19.24 -2.61
C TYR A 241 -10.06 -20.25 -1.50
N HIS A 242 -9.39 -21.34 -1.87
CA HIS A 242 -8.78 -22.27 -0.91
C HIS A 242 -7.40 -21.73 -0.49
N THR A 243 -7.34 -21.02 0.64
CA THR A 243 -6.07 -20.55 1.21
C THR A 243 -5.58 -21.52 2.28
N ILE A 244 -4.72 -22.47 1.90
CA ILE A 244 -4.00 -23.31 2.87
C ILE A 244 -2.83 -22.48 3.45
N ILE A 245 -3.13 -21.68 4.48
CA ILE A 245 -2.11 -21.34 5.49
C ILE A 245 -2.08 -22.52 6.45
N GLU A 246 -1.25 -23.50 6.14
CA GLU A 246 -1.10 -24.70 6.96
C GLU A 246 -0.44 -24.32 8.29
N LEU A 247 -1.23 -24.36 9.37
CA LEU A 247 -0.73 -24.27 10.73
C LEU A 247 -0.10 -25.62 11.10
N SER A 248 1.21 -25.72 10.93
CA SER A 248 1.99 -26.85 11.45
C SER A 248 2.18 -26.68 12.96
N ASP A 249 1.33 -27.33 13.75
CA ASP A 249 1.55 -27.45 15.20
C ASP A 249 2.70 -28.44 15.48
N GLN A 250 3.84 -27.92 15.96
CA GLN A 250 4.90 -28.66 16.67
C GLN A 250 5.81 -27.73 17.47
#